data_AF-A0A6V7M817-F1
#
_entry.id   AF-A0A6V7M817-F1
#
_cell.length_a   1.000
_cell.length_b   1.000
_cell.length_c   1.000
_cell.angle_alpha   90.00
_cell.angle_beta   90.00
_cell.angle_gamma   90.00
#
_symmetry.space_group_name_H-M   'P 1'
#
loop_
_entity.id
_entity.type
_entity.pdbx_description
1 polymer ?
#
loop_
_entity_poly.entity_id
_entity_poly.type
_entity_poly.pdbx_seq_one_letter_code
_entity_poly.pdbx_strand_id
1 'polypeptide(L)'
;YTPKYMFAEKTYPNYLSGTGYVMSLDVAFKLYESALSVPLLHLEDVYITGLCARSAKVRPINHPGFSYVQRKLDFCVLKDAITAHRVDVNSMHAIWNKLRNNNVTCVEKKPTPMSRHGRNIGGYFMVKRRVVNRCV
;
A
#
# COMPACT_ATOMS: atom_id res chain seq x y z
N TYR A 1 -8.30 -18.02 1.19
CA TYR A 1 -7.85 -19.39 0.84
C TYR A 1 -7.66 -19.43 -0.66
N THR A 2 -6.58 -20.02 -1.18
CA THR A 2 -6.40 -20.23 -2.62
C THR A 2 -6.15 -21.70 -2.89
N PRO A 3 -6.98 -22.35 -3.74
CA PRO A 3 -6.78 -23.75 -4.09
C PRO A 3 -5.46 -23.97 -4.85
N LYS A 4 -4.83 -25.13 -4.63
CA LYS A 4 -3.58 -25.52 -5.30
C LYS A 4 -3.70 -25.58 -6.82
N TYR A 5 -4.88 -25.94 -7.35
CA TYR A 5 -5.11 -25.96 -8.79
C TYR A 5 -5.07 -24.57 -9.43
N MET A 6 -5.32 -23.51 -8.64
CA MET A 6 -5.29 -22.12 -9.10
C MET A 6 -3.91 -21.49 -8.87
N PHE A 7 -3.25 -21.82 -7.76
CA PHE A 7 -1.90 -21.37 -7.47
C PHE A 7 -1.14 -22.44 -6.69
N ALA A 8 -0.13 -23.04 -7.32
CA ALA A 8 0.61 -24.16 -6.77
C ALA A 8 1.83 -23.73 -5.92
N GLU A 9 2.33 -22.49 -6.10
CA GLU A 9 3.48 -22.01 -5.34
C GLU A 9 3.12 -21.84 -3.85
N LYS A 10 4.13 -21.96 -2.99
CA LYS A 10 3.96 -21.82 -1.53
C LYS A 10 3.67 -20.38 -1.09
N THR A 11 4.09 -19.39 -1.88
CA THR A 11 4.03 -17.98 -1.51
C THR A 11 3.73 -17.15 -2.74
N TYR A 12 2.86 -16.15 -2.61
CA TYR A 12 2.61 -15.20 -3.69
C TYR A 12 3.87 -14.39 -4.01
N PRO A 13 4.00 -13.88 -5.25
CA PRO A 13 5.03 -12.89 -5.54
C PRO A 13 4.82 -11.63 -4.69
N ASN A 14 5.82 -10.75 -4.65
CA ASN A 14 5.63 -9.41 -4.10
C ASN A 14 4.48 -8.71 -4.84
N TYR A 15 3.51 -8.21 -4.08
CA TYR A 15 2.33 -7.50 -4.56
C TYR A 15 2.01 -6.32 -3.64
N LEU A 16 1.16 -5.39 -4.10
CA LEU A 16 0.68 -4.25 -3.32
C LEU A 16 -0.73 -4.57 -2.79
N SER A 17 -1.02 -4.19 -1.54
CA SER A 17 -2.34 -4.44 -0.95
C SER A 17 -3.42 -3.54 -1.54
N GLY A 18 -4.62 -4.10 -1.77
CA GLY A 18 -5.76 -3.50 -2.47
C GLY A 18 -6.43 -2.24 -1.89
N THR A 19 -5.79 -1.45 -1.00
CA THR A 19 -6.37 -0.14 -0.61
C THR A 19 -6.33 0.92 -1.70
N GLY A 20 -5.52 0.68 -2.73
CA GLY A 20 -5.31 1.56 -3.86
C GLY A 20 -3.88 1.45 -4.36
N TYR A 21 -3.69 1.73 -5.63
CA TYR A 21 -2.39 1.77 -6.30
C TYR A 21 -2.42 2.88 -7.35
N VAL A 22 -1.26 3.45 -7.63
CA VAL A 22 -1.07 4.48 -8.66
C VAL A 22 -0.02 3.98 -9.63
N MET A 23 -0.28 4.14 -10.91
CA MET A 23 0.62 3.77 -12.00
C MET A 23 0.43 4.72 -13.17
N SER A 24 1.44 4.83 -14.02
CA SER A 24 1.33 5.51 -15.30
C SER A 24 0.52 4.68 -16.29
N LEU A 25 0.01 5.33 -17.33
CA LEU A 25 -0.84 4.67 -18.33
C LEU A 25 -0.08 3.59 -19.12
N ASP A 26 1.21 3.78 -19.40
CA ASP A 26 2.05 2.77 -20.07
C ASP A 26 2.21 1.50 -19.23
N VAL A 27 2.29 1.63 -17.90
CA VAL A 27 2.30 0.49 -16.98
C VAL A 27 0.95 -0.20 -16.99
N ALA A 28 -0.15 0.55 -16.99
CA ALA A 28 -1.49 -0.04 -17.09
C ALA A 28 -1.66 -0.87 -18.38
N PHE A 29 -1.18 -0.38 -19.52
CA PHE A 29 -1.19 -1.14 -20.78
C PHE A 29 -0.36 -2.43 -20.70
N LYS A 30 0.87 -2.37 -20.15
CA LYS A 30 1.70 -3.57 -19.96
C LYS A 30 1.04 -4.61 -19.07
N LEU A 31 0.38 -4.18 -18.00
CA LEU A 31 -0.36 -5.07 -17.11
C LEU A 31 -1.58 -5.68 -17.82
N TYR A 32 -2.29 -4.89 -18.62
CA TYR A 32 -3.41 -5.37 -19.44
C TYR A 32 -2.96 -6.46 -20.43
N GLU A 33 -1.90 -6.21 -21.20
CA GLU A 33 -1.36 -7.20 -22.14
C GLU A 33 -0.91 -8.48 -21.41
N SER A 34 -0.27 -8.34 -20.25
CA SER A 34 0.08 -9.49 -19.43
C SER A 34 -1.15 -10.25 -18.91
N ALA A 35 -2.22 -9.56 -18.55
CA ALA A 35 -3.44 -10.18 -18.03
C ALA A 35 -4.17 -11.04 -19.07
N LEU A 36 -3.88 -10.86 -20.37
CA LEU A 36 -4.44 -11.71 -21.43
C LEU A 36 -3.80 -13.10 -21.51
N SER A 37 -2.63 -13.29 -20.90
CA SER A 37 -1.87 -14.56 -20.95
C SER A 37 -1.64 -15.21 -19.58
N VAL A 38 -1.73 -14.45 -18.50
CA VAL A 38 -1.56 -14.95 -17.13
C VAL A 38 -2.85 -15.66 -16.67
N PRO A 39 -2.78 -16.90 -16.13
CA PRO A 39 -3.95 -17.57 -15.59
C PRO A 39 -4.64 -16.76 -14.49
N LEU A 40 -5.97 -16.70 -14.54
CA LEU A 40 -6.77 -15.92 -13.60
C LEU A 40 -6.59 -16.41 -12.15
N LEU A 41 -6.39 -15.46 -11.25
CA LEU A 41 -6.41 -15.67 -9.80
C LEU A 41 -7.50 -14.77 -9.20
N HIS A 42 -8.33 -15.30 -8.30
CA HIS A 42 -9.46 -14.58 -7.72
C HIS A 42 -9.09 -13.43 -6.76
N LEU A 43 -7.82 -13.35 -6.33
CA LEU A 43 -7.31 -12.23 -5.54
C LEU A 43 -6.78 -11.18 -6.51
N GLU A 44 -7.50 -10.06 -6.65
CA GLU A 44 -7.26 -9.07 -7.70
C GLU A 44 -5.92 -8.35 -7.50
N ASP A 45 -5.58 -8.04 -6.25
CA ASP A 45 -4.36 -7.31 -5.91
C ASP A 45 -3.12 -8.19 -6.15
N VAL A 46 -3.18 -9.48 -5.80
CA VAL A 46 -2.17 -10.48 -6.15
C VAL A 46 -2.11 -10.72 -7.66
N TYR A 47 -3.25 -10.78 -8.35
CA TYR A 47 -3.31 -11.01 -9.79
C TYR A 47 -2.66 -9.87 -10.58
N ILE A 48 -3.11 -8.63 -10.37
CA ILE A 48 -2.67 -7.45 -11.13
C ILE A 48 -1.26 -7.03 -10.69
N THR A 49 -1.05 -6.78 -9.40
CA THR A 49 0.19 -6.16 -8.91
C THR A 49 1.28 -7.17 -8.57
N GLY A 50 0.96 -8.47 -8.57
CA GLY A 50 1.88 -9.57 -8.36
C GLY A 50 2.15 -10.38 -9.63
N LEU A 51 1.17 -11.16 -10.10
CA LEU A 51 1.33 -12.08 -11.23
C LEU A 51 1.55 -11.34 -12.56
N CYS A 52 0.65 -10.42 -12.92
CA CYS A 52 0.75 -9.65 -14.16
C CYS A 52 1.96 -8.73 -14.14
N ALA A 53 2.22 -8.06 -13.00
CA ALA A 53 3.41 -7.23 -12.83
C ALA A 53 4.72 -8.02 -13.01
N ARG A 54 4.82 -9.21 -12.42
CA ARG A 54 5.98 -10.11 -12.57
C ARG A 54 6.19 -10.52 -14.04
N SER A 55 5.13 -10.89 -14.74
CA SER A 55 5.17 -11.26 -16.16
C SER A 55 5.55 -10.06 -17.06
N ALA A 56 4.97 -8.88 -16.80
CA ALA A 56 5.27 -7.63 -17.49
C ALA A 56 6.62 -6.99 -17.10
N LYS A 57 7.39 -7.61 -16.18
CA LYS A 57 8.64 -7.07 -15.61
C LYS A 57 8.48 -5.68 -14.97
N VAL A 58 7.29 -5.41 -14.42
CA VAL A 58 6.98 -4.21 -13.65
C VAL A 58 7.20 -4.51 -12.17
N ARG A 59 7.97 -3.67 -11.49
CA ARG A 59 8.26 -3.84 -10.05
C ARG A 59 7.32 -2.99 -9.20
N PRO A 60 6.47 -3.58 -8.33
CA PRO A 60 5.69 -2.81 -7.38
C PRO A 60 6.57 -2.09 -6.36
N ILE A 61 6.16 -0.90 -5.94
CA ILE A 61 6.87 -0.05 -4.97
C ILE A 61 5.91 0.36 -3.85
N ASN A 62 6.31 0.09 -2.60
CA ASN A 62 5.54 0.50 -1.43
C ASN A 62 5.73 1.99 -1.12
N HIS A 63 4.65 2.65 -0.69
CA HIS A 63 4.69 4.04 -0.22
C HIS A 63 3.92 4.16 1.11
N PRO A 64 4.47 4.82 2.15
CA PRO A 64 3.87 4.86 3.48
C PRO A 64 2.51 5.59 3.56
N GLY A 65 2.15 6.34 2.52
CA GLY A 65 0.81 6.94 2.37
C GLY A 65 -0.29 5.92 2.04
N PHE A 66 0.05 4.72 1.55
CA PHE A 66 -0.90 3.63 1.32
C PHE A 66 -0.86 2.65 2.49
N SER A 67 -2.02 2.20 2.99
CA SER A 67 -2.07 1.26 4.11
C SER A 67 -3.39 0.51 4.21
N TYR A 68 -3.32 -0.82 4.22
CA TYR A 68 -4.43 -1.72 4.55
C TYR A 68 -4.83 -1.70 6.02
N VAL A 69 -3.91 -1.26 6.89
CA VAL A 69 -4.19 -1.08 8.30
C VAL A 69 -5.05 0.18 8.45
N GLN A 70 -6.17 0.02 9.17
CA GLN A 70 -7.06 1.13 9.51
C GLN A 70 -6.28 2.21 10.29
N ARG A 71 -6.37 3.45 9.82
CA ARG A 71 -5.76 4.61 10.46
C ARG A 71 -6.76 5.29 11.38
N LYS A 72 -6.26 6.07 12.34
CA LYS A 72 -7.11 7.00 13.08
C LYS A 72 -7.62 8.07 12.12
N LEU A 73 -8.91 8.37 12.20
CA LEU A 73 -9.59 9.38 11.38
C LEU A 73 -9.33 10.79 11.96
N ASP A 74 -8.06 11.14 12.05
CA ASP A 74 -7.55 12.40 12.56
C ASP A 74 -6.90 13.19 11.43
N PHE A 75 -7.04 14.52 11.44
CA PHE A 75 -6.52 15.40 10.39
C PHE A 75 -5.02 15.19 10.19
N CYS A 76 -4.23 15.16 11.26
CA CYS A 76 -2.77 15.08 11.15
C CYS A 76 -2.27 13.70 10.72
N VAL A 77 -3.04 12.65 10.99
CA VAL A 77 -2.73 11.29 10.51
C VAL A 77 -3.05 11.15 9.03
N LEU A 78 -4.14 11.78 8.58
CA LEU A 78 -4.63 11.64 7.21
C LEU A 78 -4.04 12.68 6.25
N LYS A 79 -3.49 13.79 6.74
CA LYS A 79 -2.82 14.81 5.94
C LYS A 79 -1.69 14.23 5.07
N ASP A 80 -0.95 13.27 5.62
CA ASP A 80 0.16 12.59 4.91
C ASP A 80 -0.24 11.22 4.36
N ALA A 81 -1.52 10.86 4.45
CA ALA A 81 -2.05 9.60 3.90
C ALA A 81 -2.58 9.82 2.47
N ILE A 82 -2.44 8.79 1.64
CA ILE A 82 -3.04 8.74 0.29
C ILE A 82 -4.29 7.86 0.34
N THR A 83 -4.27 6.75 1.08
CA THR A 83 -5.43 5.88 1.28
C THR A 83 -5.71 5.65 2.77
N ALA A 84 -6.99 5.45 3.08
CA ALA A 84 -7.46 5.04 4.39
C ALA A 84 -8.48 3.90 4.23
N HIS A 85 -8.29 2.81 4.98
CA HIS A 85 -9.15 1.63 4.91
C HIS A 85 -10.23 1.66 6.00
N ARG A 86 -11.41 1.08 5.73
CA ARG A 86 -12.58 1.02 6.64
C ARG A 86 -13.08 2.40 7.10
N VAL A 87 -13.31 3.29 6.15
CA VAL A 87 -13.90 4.61 6.41
C VAL A 87 -15.32 4.60 5.87
N ASP A 88 -16.31 4.90 6.71
CA ASP A 88 -17.70 5.02 6.28
C ASP A 88 -17.95 6.33 5.52
N VAL A 89 -19.07 6.41 4.82
CA VAL A 89 -19.42 7.55 3.95
C VAL A 89 -19.46 8.87 4.71
N ASN A 90 -20.05 8.90 5.91
CA ASN A 90 -20.16 10.12 6.71
C ASN A 90 -18.77 10.58 7.17
N SER A 91 -17.93 9.64 7.62
CA SER A 91 -16.54 9.90 7.97
C SER A 91 -15.74 10.43 6.78
N MET A 92 -15.90 9.86 5.58
CA MET A 92 -15.22 10.35 4.37
C MET A 92 -15.54 11.82 4.09
N HIS A 93 -16.81 12.21 4.14
CA HIS A 93 -17.22 13.61 3.97
C HIS A 93 -16.68 14.52 5.08
N ALA A 94 -16.75 14.09 6.34
CA ALA A 94 -16.26 14.86 7.47
C ALA A 94 -14.74 15.09 7.38
N ILE A 95 -13.98 14.06 7.01
CA ILE A 95 -12.53 14.14 6.81
C ILE A 95 -12.21 15.04 5.63
N TRP A 96 -12.89 14.89 4.49
CA TRP A 96 -12.68 15.74 3.32
C TRP A 96 -12.85 17.22 3.64
N ASN A 97 -13.94 17.57 4.33
CA ASN A 97 -14.19 18.95 4.75
C ASN A 97 -13.13 19.48 5.72
N LYS A 98 -12.64 18.64 6.64
CA LYS A 98 -11.54 19.00 7.54
C LYS A 98 -10.21 19.18 6.79
N LEU A 99 -9.87 18.27 5.88
CA LEU A 99 -8.63 18.31 5.09
C LEU A 99 -8.58 19.51 4.14
N ARG A 100 -9.73 19.94 3.60
CA ARG A 100 -9.84 21.13 2.75
C ARG A 100 -9.56 22.43 3.52
N ASN A 101 -9.81 22.45 4.82
CA ASN A 101 -9.63 23.63 5.66
C ASN A 101 -8.22 23.66 6.26
N ASN A 102 -7.30 24.39 5.63
CA ASN A 102 -5.87 24.43 5.98
C ASN A 102 -5.50 25.14 7.29
N ASN A 103 -6.48 25.56 8.09
CA ASN A 103 -6.24 26.32 9.33
C ASN A 103 -5.84 25.44 10.53
N VAL A 104 -5.60 24.14 10.31
CA VAL A 104 -5.25 23.19 11.37
C VAL A 104 -3.74 22.95 11.37
N THR A 105 -3.09 23.28 12.47
CA THR A 105 -1.67 22.99 12.70
C THR A 105 -1.51 21.60 13.32
N CYS A 106 -0.56 20.83 12.79
CA CYS A 106 -0.19 19.53 13.33
C CYS A 106 1.06 19.68 14.19
N VAL A 107 1.04 19.08 15.38
CA VAL A 107 2.25 18.99 16.20
C VAL A 107 3.19 17.99 15.52
N GLU A 108 4.32 18.48 15.03
CA GLU A 108 5.33 17.62 14.43
C GLU A 108 5.82 16.60 15.46
N LYS A 109 5.60 15.32 15.17
CA LYS A 109 6.28 14.24 15.90
C LYS A 109 7.66 14.10 15.28
N LYS A 110 8.71 14.30 16.10
CA LYS A 110 10.11 14.17 15.66
C LYS A 110 10.28 12.93 14.76
N PRO A 111 10.87 13.07 13.57
CA PRO A 111 10.99 11.97 12.63
C PRO A 111 11.76 10.81 13.28
N THR A 112 11.11 9.65 13.41
CA THR A 112 11.79 8.41 13.79
C THR A 112 12.78 8.05 12.68
N PRO A 113 14.07 7.83 12.98
CA PRO A 113 15.07 7.56 11.95
C PRO A 113 14.70 6.30 11.15
N MET A 114 14.48 6.48 9.85
CA MET A 114 14.26 5.39 8.90
C MET A 114 15.59 4.69 8.65
N SER A 115 15.65 3.38 8.93
CA SER A 115 16.85 2.59 8.69
C SER A 115 16.74 1.94 7.32
N ARG A 116 17.74 2.14 6.45
CA ARG A 116 17.89 1.31 5.25
C ARG A 116 18.13 -0.14 5.70
N HIS A 117 17.37 -1.07 5.14
CA HIS A 117 17.60 -2.50 5.31
C HIS A 117 17.75 -3.13 3.91
N GLY A 118 18.85 -3.86 3.72
CA GLY A 118 19.24 -4.47 2.43
C GLY A 118 20.49 -3.82 1.82
N ARG A 119 21.53 -4.62 1.56
CA ARG A 119 22.81 -4.20 0.94
C ARG A 119 22.79 -4.27 -0.60
N ASN A 120 21.65 -4.06 -1.25
CA ASN A 120 21.55 -4.09 -2.72
C ASN A 120 20.60 -3.01 -3.26
N ILE A 121 20.81 -2.65 -4.53
CA ILE A 121 20.13 -1.60 -5.32
C ILE A 121 18.63 -1.91 -5.40
N GLY A 122 17.89 -1.58 -4.35
CA GLY A 122 16.48 -1.96 -4.19
C GLY A 122 15.97 -1.98 -2.75
N GLY A 123 16.75 -1.49 -1.78
CA GLY A 123 16.32 -1.41 -0.38
C GLY A 123 15.05 -0.58 -0.20
N TYR A 124 14.08 -1.14 0.53
CA TYR A 124 12.88 -0.44 0.98
C TYR A 124 13.16 0.22 2.32
N PHE A 125 12.55 1.39 2.56
CA PHE A 125 12.67 2.05 3.85
C PHE A 125 11.64 1.48 4.83
N MET A 126 12.11 0.99 5.97
CA MET A 126 11.24 0.64 7.09
C MET A 126 11.30 1.72 8.16
N VAL A 127 10.13 2.11 8.67
CA VAL A 127 10.02 2.94 9.87
C VAL A 127 10.49 2.10 11.06
N LYS A 128 11.57 2.51 11.74
CA LYS A 128 11.92 1.92 13.04
C LYS A 128 10.81 2.27 14.02
N ARG A 129 9.91 1.31 14.31
CA ARG A 129 9.04 1.42 15.49
C ARG A 129 9.94 1.52 16.71
N ARG A 130 9.84 2.62 17.46
CA ARG A 130 10.35 2.65 18.84
C ARG A 130 9.60 1.55 19.59
N VAL A 131 10.32 0.50 19.98
CA VAL A 131 9.83 -0.43 20.98
C VAL A 131 9.73 0.38 22.26
N VAL A 132 8.53 0.85 22.57
CA VAL A 132 8.25 1.32 23.92
C VAL A 132 8.09 0.04 24.72
N ASN A 133 9.16 -0.37 25.41
CA ASN A 133 9.04 -1.33 26.50
C ASN A 133 8.16 -0.68 27.57
N ARG A 134 6.85 -0.87 27.47
CA ARG A 134 5.97 -0.86 28.63
C ARG A 134 5.61 -2.31 28.88
N CYS A 135 6.35 -2.91 29.80
CA CYS A 135 5.78 -3.96 30.64
C CYS A 135 4.57 -3.34 31.35
N VAL A 136 3.40 -3.94 31.14
CA VAL A 136 2.40 -4.14 32.17
C VAL A 136 1.92 -5.57 32.00
#